data_AF-A0A1B8FMK5-F1
#
_entry.id   AF-A0A1B8FMK5-F1
#
_cell.length_a   1.000
_cell.length_b   1.000
_cell.length_c   1.000
_cell.angle_alpha   90.00
_cell.angle_beta   90.00
_cell.angle_gamma   90.00
#
_symmetry.space_group_name_H-M   'P 1'
#
loop_
_entity.id
_entity.type
_entity.pdbx_description
1 polymer ?
#
loop_
_entity_poly.entity_id
_entity_poly.type
_entity_poly.pdbx_seq_one_letter_code
_entity_poly.pdbx_strand_id
1 'polypeptide(L)'
;MASTKFSDSFFLAARAEIESLDLHHEIVDELVGVLRLEQEHIGHQSFSDGEIYLKIVEAKIFGLEKYIQIWQARLSSRKQTSLKSLLGRKKISDAFNELRVFSGLWKGLELGNISDLLALHLKEIIHYLRHIKSVWDKITQGKDALKRAVCPKTVQFLQLRAPAASTADRKSIIHAIRYGTIFQGVLENDKRAITRTLLNLTVIIPTIKTLHKNQKLIEIGVKILKDTILFDKGPRTTIRQALREEWTPPRDMRIETKEGQFLSLHNLTPSAQWELTYQQIWLFILRDFPGLSGTAPRLDSRKKPLQSCCIRDSATKRRFSRFTAHLGIVKSKKNTEISAKCTHCTSVHHAVTNSSADGEIRDRRCGRPFYSSYMQYKSELYLPTLAKTLTRSYNELPTSTYVLRDFMLSFFGPTSISVRTNEKPLKHSIFISDEDTLSESITSPRVSSDDDDVVEESASL
;
A
#
# COMPACT_ATOMS: atom_id res chain seq x y z
N MET A 1 -33.54 16.33 -32.05
CA MET A 1 -34.48 17.18 -31.31
C MET A 1 -35.01 16.41 -30.11
N ALA A 2 -34.88 16.78 -28.85
CA ALA A 2 -34.61 18.06 -28.24
C ALA A 2 -33.67 17.84 -27.04
N SER A 3 -32.56 18.56 -27.05
CA SER A 3 -31.77 18.85 -25.86
C SER A 3 -32.60 19.80 -25.00
N THR A 4 -33.22 19.29 -23.94
CA THR A 4 -33.72 20.14 -22.85
C THR A 4 -32.51 20.64 -22.09
N LYS A 5 -32.00 21.80 -22.53
CA LYS A 5 -31.12 22.66 -21.75
C LYS A 5 -31.79 22.91 -20.41
N PHE A 6 -31.28 22.31 -19.34
CA PHE A 6 -31.46 22.86 -18.01
C PHE A 6 -30.85 24.27 -18.04
N SER A 7 -31.72 25.27 -17.97
CA SER A 7 -31.35 26.68 -18.06
C SER A 7 -30.37 27.02 -16.95
N ASP A 8 -29.18 27.52 -17.34
CA ASP A 8 -28.17 28.15 -16.48
C ASP A 8 -28.78 29.22 -15.55
N SER A 9 -29.94 29.77 -15.87
CA SER A 9 -30.61 30.78 -15.04
C SER A 9 -31.06 30.25 -13.67
N PHE A 10 -31.42 28.96 -13.55
CA PHE A 10 -31.88 28.40 -12.28
C PHE A 10 -30.72 28.08 -11.34
N PHE A 11 -29.59 27.62 -11.88
CA PHE A 11 -28.36 27.39 -11.13
C PHE A 11 -27.68 28.70 -10.73
N LEU A 12 -27.74 29.73 -11.58
CA LEU A 12 -27.29 31.08 -11.26
C LEU A 12 -28.20 31.76 -10.24
N ALA A 13 -29.52 31.55 -10.30
CA ALA A 13 -30.46 32.04 -9.29
C ALA A 13 -30.27 31.34 -7.94
N ALA A 14 -30.13 30.01 -7.90
CA ALA A 14 -29.84 29.27 -6.67
C ALA A 14 -28.47 29.64 -6.08
N ARG A 15 -27.46 29.88 -6.92
CA ARG A 15 -26.16 30.38 -6.48
C ARG A 15 -26.24 31.81 -5.96
N ALA A 16 -26.99 32.69 -6.61
CA ALA A 16 -27.23 34.05 -6.14
C ALA A 16 -28.07 34.09 -4.86
N GLU A 17 -28.99 33.13 -4.66
CA GLU A 17 -29.78 32.97 -3.43
C GLU A 17 -28.93 32.41 -2.28
N ILE A 18 -27.98 31.51 -2.58
CA ILE A 18 -26.95 31.03 -1.63
C ILE A 18 -25.90 32.11 -1.32
N GLU A 19 -25.53 32.95 -2.29
CA GLU A 19 -24.64 34.11 -2.11
C GLU A 19 -25.37 35.30 -1.44
N SER A 20 -26.70 35.37 -1.54
CA SER A 20 -27.59 36.33 -0.86
C SER A 20 -27.92 35.92 0.57
N LEU A 21 -27.78 34.64 0.91
CA LEU A 21 -27.77 34.17 2.29
C LEU A 21 -26.36 34.41 2.83
N ASP A 22 -26.18 35.51 3.55
CA ASP A 22 -24.95 35.94 4.25
C ASP A 22 -24.28 34.85 5.13
N LEU A 23 -24.93 33.69 5.25
CA LEU A 23 -24.50 32.49 5.94
C LEU A 23 -23.09 32.01 5.54
N HIS A 24 -22.65 32.19 4.28
CA HIS A 24 -21.30 31.76 3.88
C HIS A 24 -20.21 32.73 4.37
N HIS A 25 -20.48 34.03 4.46
CA HIS A 25 -19.54 35.01 5.03
C HIS A 25 -19.54 34.95 6.55
N GLU A 26 -20.71 34.79 7.17
CA GLU A 26 -20.84 34.68 8.63
C GLU A 26 -20.21 33.38 9.16
N ILE A 27 -20.42 32.23 8.50
CA ILE A 27 -19.75 30.96 8.86
C ILE A 27 -18.25 31.02 8.59
N VAL A 28 -17.81 31.65 7.49
CA VAL A 28 -16.38 31.81 7.20
C VAL A 28 -15.74 32.79 8.18
N ASP A 29 -16.40 33.88 8.56
CA ASP A 29 -15.92 34.85 9.53
C ASP A 29 -15.94 34.30 10.96
N GLU A 30 -16.92 33.46 11.30
CA GLU A 30 -16.97 32.72 12.56
C GLU A 30 -15.88 31.63 12.59
N LEU A 31 -15.64 30.90 11.49
CA LEU A 31 -14.50 29.99 11.35
C LEU A 31 -13.16 30.72 11.41
N VAL A 32 -13.05 31.90 10.79
CA VAL A 32 -11.87 32.78 10.84
C VAL A 32 -11.71 33.36 12.25
N GLY A 33 -12.79 33.61 12.97
CA GLY A 33 -12.83 34.00 14.38
C GLY A 33 -12.35 32.89 15.30
N VAL A 34 -12.82 31.66 15.11
CA VAL A 34 -12.34 30.45 15.80
C VAL A 34 -10.86 30.19 15.50
N LEU A 35 -10.42 30.38 14.25
CA LEU A 35 -9.02 30.26 13.86
C LEU A 35 -8.15 31.39 14.44
N ARG A 36 -8.68 32.61 14.62
CA ARG A 36 -8.03 33.71 15.36
C ARG A 36 -7.89 33.39 16.86
N LEU A 37 -8.90 32.79 17.47
CA LEU A 37 -8.86 32.36 18.87
C LEU A 37 -7.87 31.20 19.06
N GLU A 38 -7.77 30.27 18.10
CA GLU A 38 -6.68 29.29 18.10
C GLU A 38 -5.32 30.02 18.00
N GLN A 39 -5.20 31.09 17.20
CA GLN A 39 -3.95 31.86 16.99
C GLN A 39 -3.35 32.44 18.29
N GLU A 40 -4.18 32.86 19.25
CA GLU A 40 -3.73 33.36 20.56
C GLU A 40 -3.23 32.25 21.50
N HIS A 41 -3.62 30.99 21.27
CA HIS A 41 -3.18 29.80 22.03
C HIS A 41 -2.06 28.99 21.36
N ILE A 42 -1.78 29.27 20.08
CA ILE A 42 -0.92 28.45 19.19
C ILE A 42 0.60 28.64 19.41
N GLY A 43 1.02 29.63 20.20
CA GLY A 43 2.44 29.96 20.43
C GLY A 43 3.25 28.86 21.14
N HIS A 44 2.60 28.07 22.00
CA HIS A 44 3.27 27.09 22.88
C HIS A 44 2.94 25.61 22.59
N GLN A 45 2.06 25.33 21.63
CA GLN A 45 1.63 23.96 21.34
C GLN A 45 2.51 23.31 20.26
N SER A 46 3.06 22.14 20.57
CA SER A 46 3.80 21.33 19.59
C SER A 46 2.82 20.58 18.68
N PHE A 47 2.85 20.88 17.39
CA PHE A 47 2.05 20.19 16.37
C PHE A 47 2.87 19.07 15.72
N SER A 48 2.22 17.94 15.46
CA SER A 48 2.78 16.88 14.62
C SER A 48 2.68 17.21 13.14
N ASP A 49 3.52 16.56 12.35
CA ASP A 49 3.54 16.70 10.89
C ASP A 49 2.15 16.46 10.25
N GLY A 50 1.38 15.51 10.77
CA GLY A 50 0.02 15.22 10.30
C GLY A 50 -1.01 16.28 10.66
N GLU A 51 -0.95 16.83 11.88
CA GLU A 51 -1.83 17.94 12.28
C GLU A 51 -1.58 19.17 11.41
N ILE A 52 -0.31 19.49 11.15
CA ILE A 52 0.08 20.58 10.24
C ILE A 52 -0.41 20.29 8.81
N TYR A 53 -0.24 19.07 8.31
CA TYR A 53 -0.73 18.68 6.98
C TYR A 53 -2.25 18.88 6.87
N LEU A 54 -3.02 18.42 7.86
CA LEU A 54 -4.48 18.55 7.87
C LEU A 54 -4.93 20.00 7.83
N LYS A 55 -4.34 20.87 8.67
CA LYS A 55 -4.64 22.30 8.69
C LYS A 55 -4.29 22.99 7.36
N ILE A 56 -3.21 22.58 6.70
CA ILE A 56 -2.84 23.11 5.37
C ILE A 56 -3.82 22.66 4.29
N VAL A 57 -4.22 21.39 4.28
CA VAL A 57 -5.21 20.90 3.31
C VAL A 57 -6.58 21.55 3.53
N GLU A 58 -6.98 21.72 4.78
CA GLU A 58 -8.20 22.46 5.14
C GLU A 58 -8.14 23.91 4.66
N ALA A 59 -7.07 24.64 4.97
CA ALA A 59 -6.89 26.01 4.50
C ALA A 59 -6.91 26.12 2.96
N LYS A 60 -6.34 25.14 2.24
CA LYS A 60 -6.42 25.06 0.77
C LYS A 60 -7.84 24.89 0.25
N ILE A 61 -8.68 24.11 0.93
CA ILE A 61 -10.08 23.89 0.53
C ILE A 61 -10.87 25.19 0.66
N PHE A 62 -10.61 25.97 1.70
CA PHE A 62 -11.29 27.24 1.96
C PHE A 62 -10.64 28.47 1.30
N GLY A 63 -9.59 28.29 0.48
CA GLY A 63 -8.89 29.42 -0.18
C GLY A 63 -8.11 30.34 0.77
N LEU A 64 -7.75 29.85 1.95
CA LEU A 64 -7.14 30.63 3.04
C LEU A 64 -5.60 30.70 2.92
N GLU A 65 -5.10 31.42 1.92
CA GLU A 65 -3.66 31.47 1.58
C GLU A 65 -2.76 31.92 2.74
N LYS A 66 -3.19 32.91 3.54
CA LYS A 66 -2.44 33.37 4.72
C LYS A 66 -2.23 32.24 5.73
N TYR A 67 -3.24 31.39 5.94
CA TYR A 67 -3.17 30.27 6.88
C TYR A 67 -2.26 29.16 6.37
N ILE A 68 -2.23 28.92 5.05
CA ILE A 68 -1.27 27.98 4.44
C ILE A 68 0.17 28.40 4.80
N GLN A 69 0.50 29.68 4.64
CA GLN A 69 1.84 30.21 4.95
C GLN A 69 2.18 30.08 6.44
N ILE A 70 1.24 30.40 7.33
CA ILE A 70 1.40 30.28 8.78
C ILE A 70 1.72 28.83 9.19
N TRP A 71 0.97 27.86 8.67
CA TRP A 71 1.18 26.45 8.99
C TRP A 71 2.47 25.89 8.33
N GLN A 72 2.82 26.36 7.12
CA GLN A 72 4.07 25.99 6.46
C GLN A 72 5.30 26.49 7.22
N ALA A 73 5.26 27.71 7.77
CA ALA A 73 6.37 28.30 8.51
C ALA A 73 6.77 27.49 9.77
N ARG A 74 5.87 26.64 10.28
CA ARG A 74 6.14 25.73 11.42
C ARG A 74 6.95 24.49 11.05
N LEU A 75 7.11 24.21 9.77
CA LEU A 75 7.88 23.08 9.27
C LEU A 75 9.31 23.52 8.96
N SER A 76 10.28 22.62 9.18
CA SER A 76 11.64 22.83 8.68
C SER A 76 11.67 22.89 7.16
N SER A 77 12.68 23.53 6.57
CA SER A 77 12.80 23.69 5.11
C SER A 77 12.70 22.35 4.36
N ARG A 78 13.31 21.28 4.89
CA ARG A 78 13.19 19.92 4.33
C ARG A 78 11.74 19.42 4.32
N LYS A 79 10.99 19.64 5.41
CA LYS A 79 9.59 19.22 5.53
C LYS A 79 8.68 20.06 4.64
N GLN A 80 8.95 21.35 4.48
CA GLN A 80 8.22 22.22 3.53
C GLN A 80 8.39 21.72 2.09
N THR A 81 9.61 21.39 1.66
CA THR A 81 9.87 20.82 0.32
C THR A 81 9.17 19.47 0.14
N SER A 82 9.20 18.62 1.16
CA SER A 82 8.53 17.31 1.15
C SER A 82 7.01 17.46 1.04
N LEU A 83 6.43 18.40 1.80
CA LEU A 83 5.02 18.74 1.74
C LEU A 83 4.62 19.27 0.35
N LYS A 84 5.37 20.23 -0.20
CA LYS A 84 5.12 20.76 -1.54
C LYS A 84 5.15 19.66 -2.60
N SER A 85 6.12 18.75 -2.49
CA SER A 85 6.25 17.58 -3.38
C SER A 85 5.07 16.61 -3.26
N LEU A 86 4.58 16.38 -2.03
CA LEU A 86 3.40 15.55 -1.77
C LEU A 86 2.14 16.15 -2.38
N LEU A 87 1.88 17.43 -2.10
CA LEU A 87 0.72 18.15 -2.60
C LEU A 87 0.75 18.28 -4.13
N GLY A 88 1.94 18.37 -4.74
CA GLY A 88 2.11 18.38 -6.20
C GLY A 88 1.80 17.04 -6.88
N ARG A 89 1.83 15.92 -6.15
CA ARG A 89 1.51 14.58 -6.68
C ARG A 89 0.05 14.23 -6.39
N LYS A 90 -0.86 14.84 -7.15
CA LYS A 90 -2.33 14.76 -6.98
C LYS A 90 -2.83 13.36 -6.58
N LYS A 91 -2.55 12.30 -7.35
CA LYS A 91 -3.01 10.93 -7.05
C LYS A 91 -2.58 10.40 -5.68
N ILE A 92 -1.36 10.71 -5.22
CA ILE A 92 -0.87 10.27 -3.90
C ILE A 92 -1.49 11.16 -2.81
N SER A 93 -1.54 12.48 -3.04
CA SER A 93 -2.19 13.41 -2.11
C SER A 93 -3.66 13.08 -1.91
N ASP A 94 -4.38 12.74 -2.97
CA ASP A 94 -5.79 12.35 -2.93
C ASP A 94 -5.96 11.09 -2.08
N ALA A 95 -5.11 10.07 -2.29
CA ALA A 95 -5.14 8.85 -1.48
C ALA A 95 -4.81 9.09 0.01
N PHE A 96 -3.95 10.06 0.34
CA PHE A 96 -3.77 10.52 1.71
C PHE A 96 -5.03 11.24 2.23
N ASN A 97 -5.63 12.10 1.42
CA ASN A 97 -6.81 12.86 1.78
C ASN A 97 -8.04 11.97 2.04
N GLU A 98 -8.13 10.80 1.40
CA GLU A 98 -9.14 9.78 1.71
C GLU A 98 -9.07 9.30 3.19
N LEU A 99 -7.93 9.46 3.88
CA LEU A 99 -7.73 9.10 5.29
C LEU A 99 -8.09 10.21 6.29
N ARG A 100 -8.48 11.41 5.82
CA ARG A 100 -8.78 12.57 6.70
C ARG A 100 -9.93 12.30 7.68
N VAL A 101 -10.85 11.42 7.32
CA VAL A 101 -11.97 11.00 8.17
C VAL A 101 -11.53 10.28 9.46
N PHE A 102 -10.27 9.84 9.54
CA PHE A 102 -9.68 9.19 10.71
C PHE A 102 -8.56 10.05 11.30
N SER A 103 -8.93 11.07 12.09
CA SER A 103 -7.97 12.04 12.66
C SER A 103 -6.81 11.36 13.42
N GLY A 104 -7.07 10.27 14.14
CA GLY A 104 -6.06 9.53 14.88
C GLY A 104 -4.91 8.95 14.05
N LEU A 105 -5.11 8.68 12.74
CA LEU A 105 -4.07 8.13 11.87
C LEU A 105 -2.94 9.14 11.60
N TRP A 106 -3.27 10.43 11.60
CA TRP A 106 -2.38 11.50 11.17
C TRP A 106 -1.22 11.74 12.14
N LYS A 107 -1.34 11.31 13.40
CA LYS A 107 -0.20 11.30 14.34
C LYS A 107 0.97 10.44 13.84
N GLY A 108 0.70 9.52 12.91
CA GLY A 108 1.70 8.65 12.29
C GLY A 108 2.41 9.24 11.07
N LEU A 109 1.97 10.39 10.53
CA LEU A 109 2.61 11.01 9.36
C LEU A 109 3.98 11.57 9.74
N GLU A 110 4.97 11.30 8.90
CA GLU A 110 6.32 11.83 9.02
C GLU A 110 6.74 12.52 7.72
N LEU A 111 6.56 13.85 7.66
CA LEU A 111 6.89 14.63 6.46
C LEU A 111 8.37 14.53 6.09
N GLY A 112 9.24 14.26 7.07
CA GLY A 112 10.68 14.02 6.83
C GLY A 112 10.96 12.80 5.94
N ASN A 113 10.09 11.78 5.96
CA ASN A 113 10.22 10.53 5.20
C ASN A 113 9.48 10.57 3.85
N ILE A 114 8.66 11.60 3.62
CA ILE A 114 7.82 11.72 2.41
C ILE A 114 8.67 11.94 1.16
N SER A 115 9.71 12.77 1.21
CA SER A 115 10.60 12.96 0.06
C SER A 115 11.17 11.61 -0.41
N ASP A 116 11.64 10.79 0.52
CA ASP A 116 12.21 9.48 0.24
C ASP A 116 11.13 8.51 -0.28
N LEU A 117 9.91 8.56 0.29
CA LEU A 117 8.77 7.75 -0.16
C LEU A 117 8.40 8.07 -1.62
N LEU A 118 8.37 9.36 -1.97
CA LEU A 118 8.04 9.83 -3.31
C LEU A 118 9.15 9.51 -4.33
N ALA A 119 10.41 9.49 -3.90
CA ALA A 119 11.55 9.11 -4.75
C ALA A 119 11.57 7.62 -5.16
N LEU A 120 10.71 6.79 -4.56
CA LEU A 120 10.55 5.39 -4.95
C LEU A 120 9.84 5.20 -6.30
N HIS A 121 9.06 6.18 -6.75
CA HIS A 121 8.23 6.09 -7.96
C HIS A 121 7.36 4.82 -8.02
N LEU A 122 6.75 4.46 -6.88
CA LEU A 122 5.83 3.33 -6.76
C LEU A 122 4.38 3.80 -6.65
N LYS A 123 3.52 3.31 -7.54
CA LYS A 123 2.06 3.56 -7.46
C LYS A 123 1.43 2.70 -6.37
N GLU A 124 2.09 1.62 -5.98
CA GLU A 124 1.74 0.70 -4.90
C GLU A 124 1.60 1.41 -3.54
N ILE A 125 2.17 2.62 -3.38
CA ILE A 125 1.92 3.47 -2.22
C ILE A 125 0.43 3.85 -2.13
N ILE A 126 -0.24 4.13 -3.25
CA ILE A 126 -1.67 4.42 -3.30
C ILE A 126 -2.47 3.21 -2.84
N HIS A 127 -2.07 2.01 -3.28
CA HIS A 127 -2.69 0.76 -2.84
C HIS A 127 -2.55 0.57 -1.33
N TYR A 128 -1.37 0.84 -0.76
CA TYR A 128 -1.16 0.79 0.70
C TYR A 128 -2.04 1.80 1.45
N LEU A 129 -2.15 3.05 0.97
CA LEU A 129 -3.01 4.07 1.57
C LEU A 129 -4.49 3.66 1.55
N ARG A 130 -4.96 3.13 0.43
CA ARG A 130 -6.33 2.59 0.31
C ARG A 130 -6.55 1.34 1.12
N HIS A 131 -5.52 0.51 1.30
CA HIS A 131 -5.55 -0.61 2.22
C HIS A 131 -5.74 -0.14 3.67
N ILE A 132 -5.02 0.92 4.10
CA ILE A 132 -5.27 1.57 5.39
C ILE A 132 -6.73 1.98 5.50
N LYS A 133 -7.22 2.76 4.53
CA LYS A 133 -8.61 3.23 4.52
C LYS A 133 -9.60 2.07 4.67
N SER A 134 -9.47 1.04 3.83
CA SER A 134 -10.36 -0.12 3.83
C SER A 134 -10.37 -0.84 5.17
N VAL A 135 -9.23 -1.04 5.82
CA VAL A 135 -9.17 -1.70 7.14
C VAL A 135 -9.85 -0.84 8.21
N TRP A 136 -9.60 0.46 8.23
CA TRP A 136 -10.20 1.36 9.23
C TRP A 136 -11.69 1.60 9.00
N ASP A 137 -12.16 1.63 7.75
CA ASP A 137 -13.59 1.64 7.41
C ASP A 137 -14.27 0.36 7.92
N LYS A 138 -13.65 -0.82 7.73
CA LYS A 138 -14.17 -2.08 8.28
C LYS A 138 -14.27 -2.03 9.80
N ILE A 139 -13.18 -1.62 10.48
CA ILE A 139 -13.15 -1.50 11.95
C ILE A 139 -14.29 -0.60 12.45
N THR A 140 -14.50 0.54 11.77
CA THR A 140 -15.51 1.55 12.13
C THR A 140 -16.89 1.30 11.51
N GLN A 141 -17.10 0.15 10.87
CA GLN A 141 -18.37 -0.22 10.21
C GLN A 141 -18.85 0.83 9.19
N GLY A 142 -17.94 1.63 8.63
CA GLY A 142 -18.27 2.75 7.75
C GLY A 142 -19.00 3.93 8.43
N LYS A 143 -19.30 3.88 9.73
CA LYS A 143 -20.08 4.89 10.45
C LYS A 143 -19.24 6.11 10.81
N ASP A 144 -19.64 7.31 10.39
CA ASP A 144 -18.84 8.53 10.62
C ASP A 144 -18.60 8.86 12.08
N ALA A 145 -19.58 8.60 12.95
CA ALA A 145 -19.42 8.75 14.39
C ALA A 145 -18.27 7.87 14.93
N LEU A 146 -18.12 6.65 14.42
CA LEU A 146 -17.04 5.73 14.81
C LEU A 146 -15.71 6.12 14.17
N LYS A 147 -15.71 6.65 12.94
CA LYS A 147 -14.50 7.20 12.31
C LYS A 147 -13.92 8.35 13.14
N ARG A 148 -14.77 9.26 13.62
CA ARG A 148 -14.37 10.37 14.52
C ARG A 148 -13.86 9.87 15.87
N ALA A 149 -14.35 8.73 16.36
CA ALA A 149 -13.87 8.12 17.61
C ALA A 149 -12.48 7.47 17.50
N VAL A 150 -11.90 7.36 16.29
CA VAL A 150 -10.53 6.87 16.08
C VAL A 150 -9.52 7.94 16.50
N CYS A 151 -9.17 7.95 17.79
CA CYS A 151 -8.15 8.83 18.34
C CYS A 151 -6.72 8.25 18.22
N PRO A 152 -5.65 9.08 18.39
CA PRO A 152 -4.27 8.61 18.31
C PRO A 152 -3.93 7.45 19.25
N LYS A 153 -4.53 7.41 20.47
CA LYS A 153 -4.33 6.32 21.44
C LYS A 153 -4.90 4.99 20.92
N THR A 154 -6.10 5.02 20.32
CA THR A 154 -6.71 3.85 19.68
C THR A 154 -5.84 3.34 18.54
N VAL A 155 -5.37 4.24 17.67
CA VAL A 155 -4.46 3.89 16.56
C VAL A 155 -3.15 3.29 17.08
N GLN A 156 -2.54 3.90 18.09
CA GLN A 156 -1.29 3.44 18.65
C GLN A 156 -1.40 2.04 19.27
N PHE A 157 -2.54 1.75 19.91
CA PHE A 157 -2.79 0.45 20.50
C PHE A 157 -3.02 -0.65 19.45
N LEU A 158 -3.78 -0.34 18.40
CA LEU A 158 -4.22 -1.29 17.38
C LEU A 158 -3.17 -1.55 16.29
N GLN A 159 -2.37 -0.55 15.92
CA GLN A 159 -1.39 -0.72 14.85
C GLN A 159 -0.50 -1.94 15.08
N LEU A 160 -0.13 -2.63 13.98
CA LEU A 160 0.72 -3.82 14.00
C LEU A 160 0.14 -5.04 14.75
N ARG A 161 -1.11 -5.00 15.23
CA ARG A 161 -1.78 -6.21 15.75
C ARG A 161 -2.37 -7.04 14.61
N ALA A 162 -2.35 -8.35 14.78
CA ALA A 162 -2.83 -9.35 13.83
C ALA A 162 -3.75 -10.35 14.54
N PRO A 163 -4.98 -9.95 14.90
CA PRO A 163 -5.86 -10.75 15.76
C PRO A 163 -6.36 -12.06 15.16
N ALA A 164 -6.33 -12.25 13.84
CA ALA A 164 -6.54 -13.58 13.26
C ALA A 164 -5.33 -14.51 13.45
N ALA A 165 -4.12 -13.96 13.62
CA ALA A 165 -2.86 -14.71 13.66
C ALA A 165 -2.19 -14.78 15.05
N SER A 166 -2.72 -14.10 16.06
CA SER A 166 -2.14 -14.00 17.40
C SER A 166 -3.19 -14.03 18.50
N THR A 167 -3.16 -15.07 19.34
CA THR A 167 -4.04 -15.14 20.51
C THR A 167 -3.73 -14.04 21.53
N ALA A 168 -2.47 -13.62 21.64
CA ALA A 168 -2.07 -12.51 22.51
C ALA A 168 -2.70 -11.18 22.07
N ASP A 169 -2.73 -10.90 20.76
CA ASP A 169 -3.40 -9.71 20.23
C ASP A 169 -4.91 -9.74 20.48
N ARG A 170 -5.56 -10.90 20.28
CA ARG A 170 -7.00 -11.06 20.57
C ARG A 170 -7.33 -10.72 22.01
N LYS A 171 -6.60 -11.34 22.96
CA LYS A 171 -6.78 -11.11 24.40
C LYS A 171 -6.59 -9.63 24.73
N SER A 172 -5.52 -9.03 24.19
CA SER A 172 -5.21 -7.61 24.38
C SER A 172 -6.34 -6.70 23.87
N ILE A 173 -6.87 -6.95 22.67
CA ILE A 173 -7.94 -6.15 22.07
C ILE A 173 -9.24 -6.28 22.87
N ILE A 174 -9.63 -7.51 23.24
CA ILE A 174 -10.85 -7.77 24.04
C ILE A 174 -10.76 -7.00 25.36
N HIS A 175 -9.63 -7.11 26.05
CA HIS A 175 -9.38 -6.39 27.30
C HIS A 175 -9.46 -4.87 27.06
N ALA A 176 -8.75 -4.36 26.07
CA ALA A 176 -8.68 -2.93 25.81
C ALA A 176 -10.05 -2.29 25.54
N ILE A 177 -10.93 -2.98 24.80
CA ILE A 177 -12.30 -2.50 24.53
C ILE A 177 -13.17 -2.64 25.78
N ARG A 178 -13.11 -3.79 26.48
CA ARG A 178 -13.90 -4.04 27.70
C ARG A 178 -13.64 -2.99 28.79
N TYR A 179 -12.39 -2.60 28.97
CA TYR A 179 -12.00 -1.59 29.96
C TYR A 179 -12.01 -0.16 29.41
N GLY A 180 -12.52 0.07 28.18
CA GLY A 180 -12.66 1.41 27.60
C GLY A 180 -11.34 2.13 27.33
N THR A 181 -10.21 1.43 27.24
CA THR A 181 -8.89 2.04 26.98
C THR A 181 -8.72 2.51 25.54
N ILE A 182 -9.49 1.92 24.62
CA ILE A 182 -9.65 2.32 23.21
C ILE A 182 -11.15 2.42 22.90
N PHE A 183 -11.51 3.24 21.90
CA PHE A 183 -12.90 3.56 21.58
C PHE A 183 -13.71 4.05 22.81
N GLN A 184 -13.09 4.92 23.60
CA GLN A 184 -13.73 5.58 24.73
C GLN A 184 -14.91 6.44 24.23
N GLY A 185 -16.05 6.39 24.90
CA GLY A 185 -17.26 7.12 24.51
C GLY A 185 -18.08 6.50 23.38
N VAL A 186 -17.66 5.36 22.82
CA VAL A 186 -18.46 4.60 21.84
C VAL A 186 -19.52 3.76 22.58
N LEU A 187 -20.72 3.66 22.02
CA LEU A 187 -21.82 2.85 22.56
C LEU A 187 -21.46 1.37 22.63
N GLU A 188 -21.96 0.64 23.63
CA GLU A 188 -21.63 -0.77 23.84
C GLU A 188 -22.01 -1.68 22.65
N ASN A 189 -23.11 -1.39 21.95
CA ASN A 189 -23.50 -2.12 20.75
C ASN A 189 -22.44 -1.99 19.64
N ASP A 190 -21.93 -0.78 19.43
CA ASP A 190 -20.88 -0.50 18.46
C ASP A 190 -19.53 -1.07 18.91
N LYS A 191 -19.19 -1.01 20.20
CA LYS A 191 -18.00 -1.70 20.74
C LYS A 191 -18.02 -3.20 20.48
N ARG A 192 -19.19 -3.85 20.64
CA ARG A 192 -19.34 -5.29 20.30
C ARG A 192 -19.13 -5.54 18.80
N ALA A 193 -19.67 -4.69 17.93
CA ALA A 193 -19.47 -4.79 16.48
C ALA A 193 -18.00 -4.58 16.09
N ILE A 194 -17.36 -3.53 16.60
CA ILE A 194 -15.92 -3.24 16.43
C ILE A 194 -15.08 -4.42 16.89
N THR A 195 -15.36 -4.98 18.07
CA THR A 195 -14.63 -6.13 18.62
C THR A 195 -14.73 -7.33 17.68
N ARG A 196 -15.93 -7.68 17.20
CA ARG A 196 -16.11 -8.79 16.25
C ARG A 196 -15.32 -8.57 14.96
N THR A 197 -15.39 -7.37 14.38
CA THR A 197 -14.62 -7.06 13.17
C THR A 197 -13.13 -7.16 13.41
N LEU A 198 -12.61 -6.50 14.45
CA LEU A 198 -11.19 -6.56 14.80
C LEU A 198 -10.73 -8.00 14.93
N LEU A 199 -11.46 -8.84 15.68
CA LEU A 199 -11.10 -10.23 15.89
C LEU A 199 -11.12 -11.10 14.62
N ASN A 200 -11.79 -10.67 13.55
CA ASN A 200 -11.86 -11.36 12.27
C ASN A 200 -10.95 -10.76 11.19
N LEU A 201 -10.18 -9.70 11.51
CA LEU A 201 -9.22 -9.14 10.56
C LEU A 201 -8.08 -10.12 10.30
N THR A 202 -7.98 -10.58 9.06
CA THR A 202 -6.92 -11.46 8.53
C THR A 202 -5.67 -10.71 8.09
N VAL A 203 -5.49 -9.48 8.54
CA VAL A 203 -4.38 -8.59 8.17
C VAL A 203 -3.75 -8.01 9.41
N ILE A 204 -2.52 -7.52 9.28
CA ILE A 204 -1.89 -6.68 10.29
C ILE A 204 -2.52 -5.30 10.18
N ILE A 205 -3.04 -4.75 11.28
CA ILE A 205 -3.72 -3.45 11.25
C ILE A 205 -2.74 -2.36 10.79
N PRO A 206 -2.93 -1.78 9.59
CA PRO A 206 -1.99 -0.85 8.97
C PRO A 206 -2.30 0.59 9.37
N THR A 207 -1.30 1.47 9.31
CA THR A 207 -1.42 2.92 9.54
C THR A 207 -0.43 3.69 8.67
N ILE A 208 -0.52 5.02 8.65
CA ILE A 208 0.48 5.87 8.00
C ILE A 208 1.89 5.60 8.57
N LYS A 209 1.98 5.35 9.89
CA LYS A 209 3.25 5.01 10.54
C LYS A 209 3.82 3.68 10.03
N THR A 210 2.98 2.67 9.80
CA THR A 210 3.45 1.37 9.30
C THR A 210 3.88 1.44 7.85
N LEU A 211 3.24 2.30 7.03
CA LEU A 211 3.72 2.63 5.67
C LEU A 211 5.16 3.15 5.71
N HIS A 212 5.46 4.15 6.55
CA HIS A 212 6.83 4.67 6.69
C HIS A 212 7.83 3.62 7.19
N LYS A 213 7.42 2.73 8.09
CA LYS A 213 8.29 1.62 8.53
C LYS A 213 8.56 0.64 7.38
N ASN A 214 7.53 0.25 6.65
CA ASN A 214 7.60 -0.69 5.54
C ASN A 214 8.35 -0.13 4.31
N GLN A 215 8.31 1.19 4.11
CA GLN A 215 9.08 1.91 3.09
C GLN A 215 10.55 1.49 3.09
N LYS A 216 11.15 1.27 4.27
CA LYS A 216 12.57 0.89 4.41
C LYS A 216 12.93 -0.44 3.74
N LEU A 217 11.99 -1.38 3.67
CA LEU A 217 12.20 -2.65 2.98
C LEU A 217 11.91 -2.53 1.49
N ILE A 218 10.84 -1.81 1.12
CA ILE A 218 10.51 -1.51 -0.29
C ILE A 218 11.67 -0.77 -0.97
N GLU A 219 12.28 0.20 -0.30
CA GLU A 219 13.39 1.01 -0.83
C GLU A 219 14.57 0.14 -1.26
N ILE A 220 14.89 -0.91 -0.49
CA ILE A 220 15.93 -1.88 -0.85
C ILE A 220 15.58 -2.56 -2.17
N GLY A 221 14.32 -3.00 -2.34
CA GLY A 221 13.87 -3.64 -3.57
C GLY A 221 13.83 -2.71 -4.77
N VAL A 222 13.38 -1.46 -4.60
CA VAL A 222 13.43 -0.43 -5.65
C VAL A 222 14.87 -0.19 -6.09
N LYS A 223 15.81 -0.08 -5.15
CA LYS A 223 17.23 0.09 -5.46
C LYS A 223 17.77 -1.10 -6.24
N ILE A 224 17.45 -2.33 -5.82
CA ILE A 224 17.83 -3.54 -6.57
C ILE A 224 17.32 -3.48 -8.01
N LEU A 225 16.06 -3.11 -8.24
CA LEU A 225 15.48 -3.04 -9.58
C LEU A 225 16.16 -1.99 -10.46
N LYS A 226 16.41 -0.79 -9.92
CA LYS A 226 17.16 0.28 -10.61
C LYS A 226 18.58 -0.16 -10.96
N ASP A 227 19.27 -0.81 -10.02
CA ASP A 227 20.66 -1.25 -10.15
C ASP A 227 20.83 -2.53 -10.98
N THR A 228 19.75 -3.19 -11.45
CA THR A 228 19.85 -4.50 -12.12
C THR A 228 19.05 -4.65 -13.41
N ILE A 229 17.93 -3.94 -13.56
CA ILE A 229 17.03 -4.06 -14.72
C ILE A 229 16.80 -2.68 -15.35
N LEU A 230 16.64 -1.63 -14.55
CA LEU A 230 16.11 -0.33 -15.00
C LEU A 230 17.15 0.79 -15.12
N PHE A 231 18.41 0.47 -15.43
CA PHE A 231 19.59 1.35 -15.32
C PHE A 231 19.43 2.78 -15.89
N ASP A 232 18.63 2.96 -16.95
CA ASP A 232 18.52 4.24 -17.68
C ASP A 232 17.08 4.78 -17.76
N LYS A 233 16.16 4.30 -16.91
CA LYS A 233 14.77 4.77 -16.95
C LYS A 233 14.67 6.16 -16.32
N GLY A 234 14.12 7.11 -17.08
CA GLY A 234 14.00 8.51 -16.67
C GLY A 234 13.20 8.71 -15.37
N PRO A 235 13.40 9.85 -14.68
CA PRO A 235 12.89 10.08 -13.32
C PRO A 235 11.36 10.18 -13.21
N ARG A 236 10.61 10.02 -14.32
CA ARG A 236 9.14 10.13 -14.33
C ARG A 236 8.44 8.78 -14.48
N THR A 237 9.15 7.72 -14.83
CA THR A 237 8.55 6.39 -15.04
C THR A 237 8.44 5.65 -13.72
N THR A 238 7.27 5.07 -13.45
CA THR A 238 7.08 4.23 -12.26
C THR A 238 7.79 2.89 -12.42
N ILE A 239 8.24 2.27 -11.32
CA ILE A 239 8.92 0.96 -11.38
C ILE A 239 8.07 -0.10 -12.09
N ARG A 240 6.77 -0.14 -11.81
CA ARG A 240 5.82 -1.05 -12.46
C ARG A 240 5.75 -0.82 -13.98
N GLN A 241 5.62 0.44 -14.41
CA GLN A 241 5.59 0.78 -15.83
C GLN A 241 6.92 0.47 -16.52
N ALA A 242 8.04 0.83 -15.89
CA ALA A 242 9.36 0.59 -16.43
C ALA A 242 9.62 -0.92 -16.62
N LEU A 243 9.22 -1.76 -15.68
CA LEU A 243 9.29 -3.21 -15.84
C LEU A 243 8.32 -3.75 -16.89
N ARG A 244 7.13 -3.13 -17.02
CA ARG A 244 6.12 -3.51 -18.03
C ARG A 244 6.62 -3.23 -19.45
N GLU A 245 7.36 -2.15 -19.65
CA GLU A 245 7.98 -1.80 -20.94
C GLU A 245 9.07 -2.80 -21.34
N GLU A 246 9.77 -3.39 -20.38
CA GLU A 246 10.80 -4.43 -20.63
C GLU A 246 10.19 -5.85 -20.71
N TRP A 247 8.89 -6.00 -20.47
CA TRP A 247 8.24 -7.30 -20.35
C TRP A 247 7.65 -7.78 -21.67
N THR A 248 8.10 -8.95 -22.11
CA THR A 248 7.47 -9.72 -23.18
C THR A 248 6.80 -10.96 -22.59
N PRO A 249 5.50 -11.20 -22.84
CA PRO A 249 4.81 -12.38 -22.30
C PRO A 249 5.55 -13.68 -22.64
N PRO A 250 5.95 -14.49 -21.64
CA PRO A 250 6.59 -15.78 -21.92
C PRO A 250 5.56 -16.75 -22.51
N ARG A 251 6.00 -17.61 -23.46
CA ARG A 251 5.15 -18.66 -24.05
C ARG A 251 4.62 -19.63 -22.99
N ASP A 252 5.52 -20.05 -22.09
CA ASP A 252 5.21 -20.93 -20.97
C ASP A 252 5.32 -20.16 -19.66
N MET A 253 4.19 -19.65 -19.17
CA MET A 253 4.15 -18.95 -17.88
C MET A 253 4.44 -19.93 -16.75
N ARG A 254 5.46 -19.63 -15.94
CA ARG A 254 5.86 -20.47 -14.80
C ARG A 254 5.84 -19.66 -13.51
N ILE A 255 5.38 -20.30 -12.45
CA ILE A 255 5.46 -19.76 -11.10
C ILE A 255 6.44 -20.58 -10.26
N GLU A 256 7.31 -19.89 -9.52
CA GLU A 256 8.19 -20.54 -8.55
C GLU A 256 7.40 -20.86 -7.27
N THR A 257 7.37 -22.14 -6.89
CA THR A 257 6.61 -22.63 -5.74
C THR A 257 7.50 -22.94 -4.53
N LYS A 258 8.76 -23.30 -4.80
CA LYS A 258 9.88 -23.47 -3.86
C LYS A 258 11.18 -23.18 -4.62
N GLU A 259 12.31 -23.05 -3.92
CA GLU A 259 13.60 -22.76 -4.55
C GLU A 259 13.90 -23.76 -5.68
N GLY A 260 14.00 -23.24 -6.90
CA GLY A 260 14.27 -24.06 -8.09
C GLY A 260 13.12 -24.94 -8.59
N GLN A 261 11.95 -24.91 -7.93
CA GLN A 261 10.77 -25.68 -8.34
C GLN A 261 9.72 -24.77 -8.98
N PHE A 262 9.34 -25.10 -10.21
CA PHE A 262 8.44 -24.30 -11.03
C PHE A 262 7.19 -25.07 -11.42
N LEU A 263 6.04 -24.39 -11.40
CA LEU A 263 4.77 -24.89 -11.89
C LEU A 263 4.38 -24.10 -13.15
N SER A 264 4.07 -24.81 -14.24
CA SER A 264 3.54 -24.19 -15.46
C SER A 264 2.07 -23.86 -15.32
N LEU A 265 1.68 -22.67 -15.77
CA LEU A 265 0.31 -22.21 -15.82
C LEU A 265 -0.07 -21.96 -17.28
N HIS A 266 -1.29 -22.36 -17.64
CA HIS A 266 -1.83 -22.25 -18.98
C HIS A 266 -3.09 -21.39 -18.99
N ASN A 267 -3.50 -20.90 -20.17
CA ASN A 267 -4.74 -20.14 -20.38
C ASN A 267 -4.87 -18.86 -19.53
N LEU A 268 -3.75 -18.21 -19.22
CA LEU A 268 -3.74 -16.95 -18.49
C LEU A 268 -3.86 -15.76 -19.44
N THR A 269 -4.70 -14.79 -19.09
CA THR A 269 -4.76 -13.50 -19.79
C THR A 269 -3.41 -12.76 -19.68
N PRO A 270 -3.06 -11.87 -20.64
CA PRO A 270 -1.83 -11.08 -20.56
C PRO A 270 -1.76 -10.19 -19.31
N SER A 271 -2.91 -9.78 -18.77
CA SER A 271 -2.99 -9.04 -17.51
C SER A 271 -2.58 -9.94 -16.33
N ALA A 272 -3.17 -11.13 -16.22
CA ALA A 272 -2.85 -12.08 -15.16
C ALA A 272 -1.37 -12.52 -15.20
N GLN A 273 -0.83 -12.79 -16.39
CA GLN A 273 0.59 -13.16 -16.55
C GLN A 273 1.53 -12.06 -16.02
N TRP A 274 1.16 -10.81 -16.21
CA TRP A 274 1.95 -9.69 -15.73
C TRP A 274 1.85 -9.47 -14.24
N GLU A 275 0.66 -9.56 -13.65
CA GLU A 275 0.50 -9.46 -12.20
C GLU A 275 1.39 -10.49 -11.49
N LEU A 276 1.38 -11.71 -12.01
CA LEU A 276 2.21 -12.80 -11.51
C LEU A 276 3.69 -12.57 -11.73
N THR A 277 4.09 -12.07 -12.91
CA THR A 277 5.48 -11.70 -13.18
C THR A 277 5.96 -10.65 -12.17
N TYR A 278 5.17 -9.60 -11.99
CA TYR A 278 5.50 -8.48 -11.10
C TYR A 278 5.61 -8.94 -9.64
N GLN A 279 4.63 -9.71 -9.14
CA GLN A 279 4.66 -10.23 -7.78
C GLN A 279 5.82 -11.22 -7.55
N GLN A 280 6.13 -12.08 -8.54
CA GLN A 280 7.27 -13.01 -8.44
C GLN A 280 8.61 -12.30 -8.32
N ILE A 281 8.81 -11.23 -9.07
CA ILE A 281 10.04 -10.42 -8.98
C ILE A 281 10.21 -9.86 -7.57
N TRP A 282 9.14 -9.29 -7.00
CA TRP A 282 9.18 -8.78 -5.63
C TRP A 282 9.39 -9.87 -4.59
N LEU A 283 8.74 -11.03 -4.73
CA LEU A 283 8.97 -12.18 -3.85
C LEU A 283 10.43 -12.64 -3.88
N PHE A 284 11.02 -12.78 -5.07
CA PHE A 284 12.43 -13.12 -5.22
C PHE A 284 13.32 -12.07 -4.53
N ILE A 285 13.07 -10.78 -4.78
CA ILE A 285 13.81 -9.69 -4.16
C ILE A 285 13.74 -9.77 -2.64
N LEU A 286 12.56 -9.99 -2.04
CA LEU A 286 12.41 -10.01 -0.58
C LEU A 286 13.04 -11.24 0.09
N ARG A 287 13.16 -12.36 -0.63
CA ARG A 287 13.88 -13.56 -0.17
C ARG A 287 15.40 -13.42 -0.28
N ASP A 288 15.88 -12.66 -1.27
CA ASP A 288 17.31 -12.61 -1.62
C ASP A 288 17.92 -11.20 -1.53
N PHE A 289 17.23 -10.24 -0.92
CA PHE A 289 17.69 -8.85 -0.83
C PHE A 289 19.09 -8.70 -0.22
N PRO A 290 19.55 -9.51 0.76
CA PRO A 290 20.90 -9.36 1.28
C PRO A 290 21.95 -9.69 0.22
N GLY A 291 21.74 -10.76 -0.55
CA GLY A 291 22.62 -11.15 -1.65
C GLY A 291 22.53 -10.21 -2.86
N LEU A 292 21.37 -9.58 -3.10
CA LEU A 292 21.17 -8.66 -4.21
C LEU A 292 21.71 -7.24 -3.93
N SER A 293 21.47 -6.72 -2.73
CA SER A 293 21.78 -5.33 -2.36
C SER A 293 23.03 -5.16 -1.49
N GLY A 294 23.47 -6.21 -0.80
CA GLY A 294 24.48 -6.11 0.26
C GLY A 294 23.94 -5.52 1.58
N THR A 295 22.63 -5.26 1.66
CA THR A 295 21.99 -4.75 2.88
C THR A 295 21.57 -5.91 3.77
N ALA A 296 22.07 -5.95 5.00
CA ALA A 296 21.72 -6.99 5.97
C ALA A 296 20.28 -6.87 6.49
N PRO A 297 19.63 -7.98 6.88
CA PRO A 297 18.57 -7.95 7.88
C PRO A 297 19.03 -7.26 9.18
N ARG A 298 18.08 -6.86 10.04
CA ARG A 298 18.40 -6.27 11.35
C ARG A 298 18.91 -7.35 12.32
N LEU A 299 19.83 -6.99 13.20
CA LEU A 299 20.32 -7.91 14.24
C LEU A 299 19.28 -8.10 15.35
N ASP A 300 19.07 -9.35 15.80
CA ASP A 300 18.09 -9.73 16.82
C ASP A 300 18.38 -9.16 18.22
N SER A 301 19.66 -8.97 18.57
CA SER A 301 20.08 -8.38 19.84
C SER A 301 21.21 -7.39 19.65
N ARG A 302 21.39 -6.47 20.61
CA ARG A 302 22.46 -5.45 20.58
C ARG A 302 23.84 -6.00 21.00
N LYS A 303 24.03 -7.33 21.13
CA LYS A 303 25.31 -7.92 21.54
C LYS A 303 26.09 -8.44 20.34
N LYS A 304 27.35 -7.99 20.26
CA LYS A 304 28.45 -8.19 19.29
C LYS A 304 28.03 -8.25 17.81
N PRO A 305 28.65 -7.43 16.93
CA PRO A 305 28.33 -7.46 15.50
C PRO A 305 28.45 -8.90 14.99
N LEU A 306 27.37 -9.41 14.40
CA LEU A 306 27.43 -10.62 13.59
C LEU A 306 28.48 -10.37 12.51
N GLN A 307 29.51 -11.22 12.47
CA GLN A 307 30.60 -11.11 11.52
C GLN A 307 30.09 -11.53 10.13
N SER A 308 29.63 -10.53 9.38
CA SER A 308 29.44 -10.44 7.92
C SER A 308 28.76 -11.62 7.17
N CYS A 309 27.45 -11.50 6.90
CA CYS A 309 26.73 -12.34 5.92
C CYS A 309 26.40 -11.61 4.59
N CYS A 310 26.91 -10.38 4.41
CA CYS A 310 26.42 -9.46 3.37
C CYS A 310 27.40 -9.33 2.21
N ILE A 311 27.57 -10.42 1.47
CA ILE A 311 28.20 -10.36 0.16
C ILE A 311 27.11 -10.08 -0.85
N ARG A 312 27.31 -9.06 -1.70
CA ARG A 312 26.60 -9.00 -2.98
C ARG A 312 27.02 -10.23 -3.77
N ASP A 313 26.17 -11.25 -3.73
CA ASP A 313 26.51 -12.56 -4.24
C ASP A 313 26.31 -12.56 -5.77
N SER A 314 27.41 -12.74 -6.49
CA SER A 314 27.37 -12.85 -7.96
C SER A 314 26.50 -14.02 -8.42
N ALA A 315 26.42 -15.11 -7.64
CA ALA A 315 25.53 -16.22 -7.92
C ALA A 315 24.07 -15.81 -7.76
N THR A 316 23.71 -15.12 -6.68
CA THR A 316 22.36 -14.57 -6.47
C THR A 316 21.97 -13.57 -7.56
N LYS A 317 22.86 -12.67 -7.99
CA LYS A 317 22.60 -11.78 -9.13
C LYS A 317 22.39 -12.54 -10.44
N ARG A 318 23.18 -13.59 -10.70
CA ARG A 318 23.01 -14.46 -11.87
C ARG A 318 21.68 -15.21 -11.81
N ARG A 319 21.30 -15.76 -10.65
CA ARG A 319 19.99 -16.39 -10.42
C ARG A 319 18.86 -15.42 -10.69
N PHE A 320 18.93 -14.21 -10.14
CA PHE A 320 17.92 -13.18 -10.37
C PHE A 320 17.80 -12.81 -11.85
N SER A 321 18.93 -12.63 -12.55
CA SER A 321 18.93 -12.32 -13.99
C SER A 321 18.33 -13.44 -14.84
N ARG A 322 18.63 -14.70 -14.49
CA ARG A 322 18.01 -15.86 -15.14
C ARG A 322 16.52 -15.89 -14.83
N PHE A 323 16.14 -15.69 -13.57
CA PHE A 323 14.75 -15.70 -13.12
C PHE A 323 13.90 -14.66 -13.85
N THR A 324 14.36 -13.41 -13.93
CA THR A 324 13.63 -12.35 -14.65
C THR A 324 13.52 -12.64 -16.14
N ALA A 325 14.56 -13.21 -16.76
CA ALA A 325 14.50 -13.64 -18.17
C ALA A 325 13.47 -14.75 -18.41
N HIS A 326 13.34 -15.71 -17.49
CA HIS A 326 12.29 -16.73 -17.54
C HIS A 326 10.87 -16.15 -17.42
N LEU A 327 10.72 -15.00 -16.75
CA LEU A 327 9.47 -14.26 -16.65
C LEU A 327 9.24 -13.27 -17.80
N GLY A 328 10.12 -13.26 -18.82
CA GLY A 328 9.96 -12.39 -19.98
C GLY A 328 10.57 -11.00 -19.84
N ILE A 329 11.39 -10.75 -18.82
CA ILE A 329 12.16 -9.51 -18.65
C ILE A 329 13.64 -9.78 -18.92
N VAL A 330 14.08 -9.41 -20.13
CA VAL A 330 15.47 -9.57 -20.56
C VAL A 330 16.21 -8.27 -20.31
N LYS A 331 17.40 -8.34 -19.71
CA LYS A 331 18.23 -7.15 -19.48
C LYS A 331 18.57 -6.48 -20.81
N SER A 332 18.35 -5.17 -20.91
CA SER A 332 18.98 -4.37 -21.96
C SER A 332 20.50 -4.45 -21.77
N LYS A 333 21.24 -4.73 -22.86
CA LYS A 333 22.70 -4.94 -22.81
C LYS A 333 23.41 -3.65 -22.39
N LYS A 334 24.06 -3.67 -21.22
CA LYS A 334 25.43 -3.15 -21.07
C LYS A 334 26.16 -3.79 -19.90
N ASN A 335 27.45 -4.06 -20.14
CA ASN A 335 28.41 -4.58 -19.20
C ASN A 335 28.60 -3.66 -18.01
N THR A 336 28.68 -4.25 -16.82
CA THR A 336 29.74 -3.89 -15.87
C THR A 336 29.89 -5.02 -14.86
N GLU A 337 31.09 -5.60 -14.85
CA GLU A 337 31.64 -6.29 -13.70
C GLU A 337 31.65 -5.30 -12.53
N ILE A 338 30.57 -5.26 -11.75
CA ILE A 338 30.64 -4.64 -10.43
C ILE A 338 31.27 -5.69 -9.53
N SER A 339 32.61 -5.76 -9.53
CA SER A 339 33.33 -6.37 -8.43
C SER A 339 32.99 -5.55 -7.17
N ALA A 340 32.17 -6.12 -6.30
CA ALA A 340 32.00 -5.61 -4.96
C ALA A 340 32.92 -6.44 -4.08
N LYS A 341 34.17 -5.97 -3.91
CA LYS A 341 35.03 -6.48 -2.83
C LYS A 341 34.34 -6.17 -1.51
N CYS A 342 33.93 -7.21 -0.80
CA CYS A 342 33.61 -7.11 0.61
C CYS A 342 34.95 -7.02 1.36
N THR A 343 35.17 -5.95 2.11
CA THR A 343 36.34 -5.80 3.01
C THR A 343 36.12 -6.50 4.36
N HIS A 344 35.15 -7.42 4.45
CA HIS A 344 34.83 -8.11 5.70
C HIS A 344 34.89 -9.62 5.52
N CYS A 345 35.80 -10.24 6.28
CA CYS A 345 36.13 -11.66 6.23
C CYS A 345 34.98 -12.55 6.74
N THR A 346 34.82 -13.69 6.05
CA THR A 346 33.88 -14.76 6.31
C THR A 346 34.23 -15.60 7.55
N SER A 347 33.21 -16.03 8.28
CA SER A 347 33.21 -17.32 8.99
C SER A 347 31.85 -18.00 8.82
N VAL A 348 31.89 -19.26 8.41
CA VAL A 348 30.76 -20.19 8.40
C VAL A 348 30.52 -20.59 9.85
N HIS A 349 29.33 -20.29 10.40
CA HIS A 349 28.90 -20.96 11.62
C HIS A 349 27.52 -21.59 11.45
N HIS A 350 27.51 -22.87 11.83
CA HIS A 350 26.36 -23.73 12.04
C HIS A 350 25.23 -22.98 12.73
N ALA A 351 24.02 -23.17 12.20
CA ALA A 351 22.78 -22.74 12.82
C ALA A 351 22.74 -23.23 14.27
N VAL A 352 23.04 -22.33 15.20
CA VAL A 352 22.63 -22.49 16.58
C VAL A 352 21.12 -22.27 16.55
N THR A 353 20.40 -23.39 16.49
CA THR A 353 18.96 -23.53 16.68
C THR A 353 18.60 -23.14 18.11
N ASN A 354 18.74 -21.88 18.45
CA ASN A 354 18.11 -21.33 19.65
C ASN A 354 16.78 -20.72 19.20
N SER A 355 15.78 -21.59 19.15
CA SER A 355 14.37 -21.27 19.01
C SER A 355 13.97 -20.27 20.09
N SER A 356 13.99 -18.98 19.75
CA SER A 356 13.46 -17.94 20.62
C SER A 356 12.08 -17.56 20.08
N ALA A 357 11.06 -18.24 20.64
CA ALA A 357 9.61 -18.05 20.49
C ALA A 357 9.05 -18.02 19.05
N ASP A 358 8.10 -18.91 18.75
CA ASP A 358 7.41 -19.11 17.46
C ASP A 358 6.50 -17.93 17.02
N GLY A 359 7.07 -16.73 16.90
CA GLY A 359 6.41 -15.62 16.20
C GLY A 359 6.98 -14.23 16.49
N GLU A 360 6.45 -13.26 15.76
CA GLU A 360 6.91 -11.87 15.74
C GLU A 360 6.18 -11.05 16.81
N ILE A 361 6.96 -10.45 17.72
CA ILE A 361 6.45 -9.40 18.61
C ILE A 361 6.04 -8.17 17.80
N ARG A 362 5.12 -7.36 18.35
CA ARG A 362 4.46 -6.24 17.64
C ARG A 362 5.41 -5.35 16.84
N ASP A 363 6.54 -4.95 17.42
CA ASP A 363 7.47 -4.00 16.80
C ASP A 363 8.37 -4.62 15.71
N ARG A 364 8.37 -5.95 15.55
CA ARG A 364 9.07 -6.68 14.48
C ARG A 364 8.19 -6.95 13.25
N ARG A 365 6.89 -6.65 13.31
CA ARG A 365 5.89 -6.97 12.28
C ARG A 365 5.84 -6.00 11.09
N CYS A 366 6.88 -5.20 10.89
CA CYS A 366 6.97 -4.25 9.78
C CYS A 366 8.42 -3.78 9.55
N GLY A 367 8.65 -3.22 8.36
CA GLY A 367 9.94 -2.71 7.92
C GLY A 367 10.94 -3.82 7.62
N ARG A 368 12.23 -3.45 7.64
CA ARG A 368 13.31 -4.41 7.39
C ARG A 368 13.29 -5.51 8.46
N PRO A 369 13.22 -6.79 8.08
CA PRO A 369 13.10 -7.89 9.04
C PRO A 369 14.36 -8.06 9.87
N PHE A 370 14.21 -8.71 11.00
CA PHE A 370 15.32 -9.21 11.79
C PHE A 370 15.89 -10.48 11.17
N TYR A 371 17.13 -10.81 11.50
CA TYR A 371 17.87 -11.91 10.89
C TYR A 371 17.16 -13.25 11.09
N SER A 372 16.76 -13.57 12.33
CA SER A 372 15.99 -14.79 12.61
C SER A 372 14.69 -14.87 11.81
N SER A 373 13.91 -13.78 11.74
CA SER A 373 12.69 -13.68 10.93
C SER A 373 12.96 -13.93 9.46
N TYR A 374 14.01 -13.30 8.94
CA TYR A 374 14.44 -13.44 7.54
C TYR A 374 14.80 -14.88 7.20
N MET A 375 15.56 -15.56 8.05
CA MET A 375 15.95 -16.95 7.83
C MET A 375 14.74 -17.89 7.83
N GLN A 376 13.70 -17.59 8.63
CA GLN A 376 12.47 -18.39 8.66
C GLN A 376 11.63 -18.21 7.39
N TYR A 377 11.29 -16.97 7.00
CA TYR A 377 10.36 -16.78 5.89
C TYR A 377 11.00 -17.02 4.53
N LYS A 378 12.34 -16.93 4.42
CA LYS A 378 13.04 -17.00 3.12
C LYS A 378 12.71 -18.28 2.35
N SER A 379 12.61 -19.42 3.03
CA SER A 379 12.31 -20.72 2.39
C SER A 379 10.82 -20.94 2.12
N GLU A 380 9.94 -20.00 2.49
CA GLU A 380 8.48 -20.16 2.41
C GLU A 380 7.78 -19.07 1.57
N LEU A 381 8.44 -17.94 1.32
CA LEU A 381 7.83 -16.77 0.69
C LEU A 381 7.75 -16.90 -0.84
N TYR A 382 6.80 -17.70 -1.32
CA TYR A 382 6.48 -17.92 -2.74
C TYR A 382 5.03 -17.54 -3.07
N LEU A 383 4.68 -17.50 -4.37
CA LEU A 383 3.32 -17.14 -4.81
C LEU A 383 2.22 -17.97 -4.13
N PRO A 384 2.34 -19.31 -3.98
CA PRO A 384 1.32 -20.09 -3.28
C PRO A 384 1.09 -19.62 -1.84
N THR A 385 2.12 -19.12 -1.16
CA THR A 385 1.99 -18.56 0.19
C THR A 385 1.14 -17.30 0.20
N LEU A 386 1.21 -16.46 -0.84
CA LEU A 386 0.31 -15.31 -0.99
C LEU A 386 -1.13 -15.76 -1.27
N ALA A 387 -1.33 -16.80 -2.07
CA ALA A 387 -2.65 -17.32 -2.45
C ALA A 387 -3.39 -18.05 -1.30
N LYS A 388 -2.67 -18.54 -0.28
CA LYS A 388 -3.27 -19.24 0.86
C LYS A 388 -4.35 -18.39 1.53
N THR A 389 -5.56 -18.93 1.65
CA THR A 389 -6.61 -18.38 2.49
C THR A 389 -6.14 -18.39 3.93
N LEU A 390 -6.14 -17.22 4.57
CA LEU A 390 -5.78 -17.14 5.98
C LEU A 390 -6.94 -17.64 6.83
N THR A 391 -6.70 -18.71 7.55
CA THR A 391 -7.54 -19.15 8.65
C THR A 391 -7.02 -18.59 9.97
N ARG A 392 -7.89 -18.63 10.98
CA ARG A 392 -7.50 -18.28 12.35
C ARG A 392 -6.35 -19.16 12.81
N SER A 393 -5.30 -18.54 13.33
CA SER A 393 -4.21 -19.22 14.02
C SER A 393 -4.49 -19.30 15.53
N TYR A 394 -3.98 -20.36 16.15
CA TYR A 394 -3.96 -20.53 17.61
C TYR A 394 -2.60 -20.21 18.22
N ASN A 395 -1.64 -19.75 17.42
CA ASN A 395 -0.33 -19.33 17.90
C ASN A 395 -0.43 -18.07 18.75
N GLU A 396 0.47 -17.96 19.73
CA GLU A 396 0.54 -16.77 20.58
C GLU A 396 0.86 -15.52 19.78
N LEU A 397 1.81 -15.62 18.84
CA LEU A 397 2.30 -14.53 18.00
C LEU A 397 2.20 -14.92 16.50
N PRO A 398 2.10 -13.94 15.57
CA PRO A 398 2.09 -14.21 14.13
C PRO A 398 3.45 -14.69 13.66
N THR A 399 3.51 -15.60 12.68
CA THR A 399 4.78 -16.05 12.11
C THR A 399 5.46 -14.96 11.27
N SER A 400 6.77 -15.07 11.06
CA SER A 400 7.53 -14.20 10.15
C SER A 400 7.00 -14.27 8.71
N THR A 401 6.62 -15.46 8.24
CA THR A 401 5.97 -15.67 6.95
C THR A 401 4.63 -14.92 6.85
N TYR A 402 3.81 -14.91 7.91
CA TYR A 402 2.57 -14.14 7.96
C TYR A 402 2.84 -12.63 7.80
N VAL A 403 3.86 -12.12 8.50
CA VAL A 403 4.25 -10.71 8.43
C VAL A 403 4.68 -10.30 7.02
N LEU A 404 5.52 -11.10 6.37
CA LEU A 404 5.99 -10.76 5.02
C LEU A 404 4.91 -10.96 3.95
N ARG A 405 4.00 -11.92 4.14
CA ARG A 405 2.82 -12.06 3.29
C ARG A 405 1.93 -10.81 3.40
N ASP A 406 1.64 -10.34 4.61
CA ASP A 406 0.85 -9.13 4.83
C ASP A 406 1.51 -7.89 4.23
N PHE A 407 2.84 -7.77 4.35
CA PHE A 407 3.62 -6.74 3.67
C PHE A 407 3.41 -6.77 2.15
N MET A 408 3.52 -7.95 1.52
CA MET A 408 3.31 -8.10 0.08
C MET A 408 1.90 -7.68 -0.32
N LEU A 409 0.88 -8.16 0.37
CA LEU A 409 -0.52 -7.84 0.07
C LEU A 409 -0.84 -6.35 0.27
N SER A 410 -0.21 -5.72 1.25
CA SER A 410 -0.42 -4.30 1.56
C SER A 410 0.07 -3.37 0.45
N PHE A 411 1.10 -3.74 -0.32
CA PHE A 411 1.58 -2.96 -1.46
C PHE A 411 1.03 -3.44 -2.81
N PHE A 412 0.94 -4.76 -3.00
CA PHE A 412 0.76 -5.37 -4.31
C PHE A 412 -0.61 -6.05 -4.49
N GLY A 413 -1.45 -6.07 -3.46
CA GLY A 413 -2.76 -6.72 -3.51
C GLY A 413 -2.70 -8.25 -3.52
N PRO A 414 -3.87 -8.91 -3.51
CA PRO A 414 -3.95 -10.37 -3.62
C PRO A 414 -3.43 -10.89 -4.96
N THR A 415 -2.97 -12.14 -4.96
CA THR A 415 -2.64 -12.87 -6.19
C THR A 415 -3.93 -13.27 -6.90
N SER A 416 -3.98 -13.14 -8.23
CA SER A 416 -5.12 -13.58 -9.06
C SER A 416 -5.25 -15.09 -9.24
N ILE A 417 -4.41 -15.91 -8.57
CA ILE A 417 -4.46 -17.38 -8.66
C ILE A 417 -5.06 -17.98 -7.39
N SER A 418 -5.96 -18.94 -7.56
CA SER A 418 -6.30 -19.94 -6.54
C SER A 418 -5.43 -21.19 -6.72
N VAL A 419 -4.31 -21.30 -5.98
CA VAL A 419 -3.46 -22.50 -6.03
C VAL A 419 -4.04 -23.55 -5.09
N ARG A 420 -4.69 -24.59 -5.63
CA ARG A 420 -5.05 -25.78 -4.84
C ARG A 420 -3.77 -26.55 -4.50
N THR A 421 -3.38 -26.57 -3.24
CA THR A 421 -2.10 -27.15 -2.79
C THR A 421 -2.03 -28.68 -2.79
N ASN A 422 -3.13 -29.39 -3.11
CA ASN A 422 -3.24 -30.84 -2.90
C ASN A 422 -3.54 -31.69 -4.14
N GLU A 423 -3.51 -31.14 -5.36
CA GLU A 423 -3.76 -31.93 -6.56
C GLU A 423 -2.44 -32.31 -7.26
N LYS A 424 -2.19 -33.62 -7.40
CA LYS A 424 -1.19 -34.15 -8.34
C LYS A 424 -1.45 -33.55 -9.73
N PRO A 425 -0.42 -33.33 -10.57
CA PRO A 425 -0.59 -32.64 -11.85
C PRO A 425 -1.54 -33.45 -12.73
N LEU A 426 -2.78 -32.98 -12.84
CA LEU A 426 -3.79 -33.53 -13.73
C LEU A 426 -4.28 -32.41 -14.65
N LYS A 427 -4.24 -32.75 -15.94
CA LYS A 427 -4.81 -32.00 -17.04
C LYS A 427 -6.27 -31.68 -16.72
N HIS A 428 -6.58 -30.45 -16.33
CA HIS A 428 -7.76 -29.72 -16.80
C HIS A 428 -7.72 -28.25 -16.36
N SER A 429 -8.25 -27.42 -17.26
CA SER A 429 -8.21 -25.95 -17.26
C SER A 429 -8.95 -25.33 -16.09
N ILE A 430 -8.32 -24.33 -15.46
CA ILE A 430 -8.97 -23.44 -14.50
C ILE A 430 -9.59 -22.28 -15.29
N PHE A 431 -10.92 -22.16 -15.26
CA PHE A 431 -11.64 -20.96 -15.66
C PHE A 431 -11.57 -19.92 -14.53
N ILE A 432 -11.29 -18.67 -14.88
CA ILE A 432 -11.52 -17.50 -14.03
C ILE A 432 -12.63 -16.69 -14.70
N SER A 433 -13.72 -16.49 -13.97
CA SER A 433 -14.87 -15.68 -14.36
C SER A 433 -14.50 -14.20 -14.41
N ASP A 434 -14.86 -13.53 -15.50
CA ASP A 434 -14.80 -12.08 -15.64
C ASP A 434 -15.94 -11.44 -14.84
N GLU A 435 -15.62 -10.71 -13.79
CA GLU A 435 -16.49 -9.69 -13.18
C GLU A 435 -15.57 -8.56 -12.72
N ASP A 436 -15.28 -7.67 -13.67
CA ASP A 436 -14.99 -6.25 -13.46
C ASP A 436 -14.94 -5.57 -14.85
N THR A 437 -16.07 -5.64 -15.56
CA THR A 437 -16.34 -4.74 -16.70
C THR A 437 -17.20 -3.60 -16.17
N LEU A 438 -16.59 -2.43 -16.01
CA LEU A 438 -17.29 -1.17 -15.87
C LEU A 438 -18.31 -1.04 -17.01
N SER A 439 -19.58 -1.11 -16.62
CA SER A 439 -20.73 -0.92 -17.50
C SER A 439 -20.85 0.57 -17.83
N GLU A 440 -20.52 0.96 -19.06
CA GLU A 440 -21.12 2.12 -19.71
C GLU A 440 -22.27 1.63 -20.56
N SER A 441 -23.48 1.68 -20.01
CA SER A 441 -24.72 1.57 -20.78
C SER A 441 -25.22 2.98 -21.09
N ILE A 442 -25.11 3.41 -22.34
CA ILE A 442 -25.91 4.49 -22.88
C ILE A 442 -26.79 3.90 -23.98
N THR A 443 -28.07 3.72 -23.65
CA THR A 443 -29.15 3.52 -24.61
C THR A 443 -29.72 4.89 -25.00
N SER A 444 -30.06 5.00 -26.29
CA SER A 444 -30.48 6.16 -27.09
C SER A 444 -31.50 7.14 -26.48
N PRO A 445 -31.75 8.23 -27.21
CA PRO A 445 -33.14 8.53 -27.54
C PRO A 445 -33.40 8.66 -29.04
N ARG A 446 -34.56 8.11 -29.40
CA ARG A 446 -35.33 8.31 -30.64
C ARG A 446 -35.47 9.79 -30.98
N VAL A 447 -35.44 10.09 -32.28
CA VAL A 447 -36.24 11.15 -32.90
C VAL A 447 -36.75 10.61 -34.24
N SER A 448 -38.07 10.60 -34.34
CA SER A 448 -38.88 10.31 -35.52
C SER A 448 -39.03 11.53 -36.41
N SER A 449 -39.07 11.29 -37.72
CA SER A 449 -40.01 11.85 -38.73
C SER A 449 -39.43 11.41 -40.08
N ASP A 450 -40.10 10.49 -40.79
CA ASP A 450 -41.10 10.79 -41.85
C ASP A 450 -40.36 11.41 -43.06
N ASP A 451 -40.41 10.93 -44.30
CA ASP A 451 -41.40 10.15 -45.05
C ASP A 451 -40.73 9.63 -46.34
N ASP A 452 -41.39 8.67 -46.97
CA ASP A 452 -41.54 8.47 -48.42
C ASP A 452 -40.39 7.96 -49.33
N ASP A 453 -40.56 6.68 -49.68
CA ASP A 453 -40.99 6.21 -51.01
C ASP A 453 -39.96 5.89 -52.14
N VAL A 454 -40.31 4.85 -52.91
CA VAL A 454 -39.83 4.47 -54.28
C VAL A 454 -38.43 3.81 -54.37
N VAL A 455 -38.28 2.48 -54.55
CA VAL A 455 -38.37 1.63 -55.77
C VAL A 455 -37.14 1.71 -56.72
N GLU A 456 -36.70 0.51 -57.19
CA GLU A 456 -35.76 0.22 -58.30
C GLU A 456 -34.27 0.55 -58.08
N GLU A 457 -33.25 -0.06 -58.69
CA GLU A 457 -32.98 -1.28 -59.48
C GLU A 457 -31.46 -1.19 -59.80
N SER A 458 -30.82 -2.30 -60.18
CA SER A 458 -29.57 -2.37 -60.97
C SER A 458 -28.25 -1.95 -60.27
N ALA A 459 -27.29 -2.87 -60.07
CA ALA A 459 -26.31 -3.40 -61.02
C ALA A 459 -24.99 -2.60 -61.08
N SER A 460 -23.89 -3.34 -60.92
CA SER A 460 -22.59 -3.11 -61.59
C SER A 460 -21.78 -1.86 -61.21
N LEU A 461 -20.72 -2.03 -60.41
CA LEU A 461 -19.31 -2.15 -60.85
C LEU A 461 -18.35 -2.15 -59.65
#